data_AF-A0A945M7S8-F1
#
_entry.id   AF-A0A945M7S8-F1
#
_cell.length_a   1.000
_cell.length_b   1.000
_cell.length_c   1.000
_cell.angle_alpha   90.00
_cell.angle_beta   90.00
_cell.angle_gamma   90.00
#
_symmetry.space_group_name_H-M   'P 1'
#
loop_
_entity.id
_entity.type
_entity.pdbx_description
1 polymer ?
#
loop_
_entity_poly.entity_id
_entity_poly.type
_entity_poly.pdbx_seq_one_letter_code
_entity_poly.pdbx_strand_id
1 'polypeptide(L)'
;IEILLDGGRIEWLQPATTVVYLGIPARRWWENIIDTCGNQFLFFATEADAEAWEKETDRVGVGRSISVETCLRLVDPVYRDKLKSDYVRPTAEMLNRHLRSLGLVGGFWEY
;
A
#
# COMPACT_ATOMS: atom_id res chain seq x y z
N ILE A 1 12.22 12.34 0.45
CA ILE A 1 11.87 11.13 -0.33
C ILE A 1 11.48 11.62 -1.71
N GLU A 2 12.20 11.17 -2.73
CA GLU A 2 11.93 11.51 -4.12
C GLU A 2 11.63 10.23 -4.89
N ILE A 3 10.54 10.24 -5.66
CA ILE A 3 10.08 9.10 -6.43
C ILE A 3 9.72 9.62 -7.83
N LEU A 4 10.40 9.10 -8.85
CA LEU A 4 10.03 9.32 -10.25
C LEU A 4 9.32 8.08 -10.77
N LEU A 5 8.11 8.28 -11.27
CA LEU A 5 7.30 7.23 -11.88
C LEU A 5 7.12 7.51 -13.37
N ASP A 6 7.34 6.50 -14.19
CA ASP A 6 7.00 6.52 -15.62
C ASP A 6 6.33 5.21 -16.02
N GLY A 7 5.23 5.29 -16.79
CA GLY A 7 4.50 4.11 -17.27
C GLY A 7 4.05 3.12 -16.17
N GLY A 8 3.86 3.57 -14.92
CA GLY A 8 3.52 2.70 -13.79
C GLY A 8 4.71 1.97 -13.16
N ARG A 9 5.94 2.40 -13.46
CA ARG A 9 7.20 1.83 -12.95
C ARG A 9 8.00 2.90 -12.22
N ILE A 10 8.86 2.46 -11.31
CA ILE A 10 9.78 3.34 -10.59
C ILE A 10 11.03 3.52 -11.46
N GLU A 11 11.24 4.72 -11.97
CA GLU A 11 12.46 5.09 -12.71
C GLU A 11 13.55 5.57 -11.75
N TRP A 12 13.15 6.21 -10.66
CA TRP A 12 14.06 6.71 -9.64
C TRP A 12 13.39 6.68 -8.26
N LEU A 13 14.15 6.29 -7.24
CA LEU A 13 13.72 6.29 -5.84
C LEU A 13 14.90 6.65 -4.94
N GLN A 14 14.78 7.74 -4.19
CA GLN A 14 15.80 8.17 -3.22
C GLN A 14 15.19 8.54 -1.84
N PRO A 15 15.66 7.89 -0.75
CA PRO A 15 16.61 6.77 -0.73
C PRO A 15 15.96 5.46 -1.23
N ALA A 16 16.77 4.56 -1.80
CA ALA A 16 16.30 3.25 -2.29
C ALA A 16 15.67 2.36 -1.20
N THR A 17 15.94 2.66 0.07
CA THR A 17 15.38 2.00 1.26
C THR A 17 13.99 2.49 1.63
N THR A 18 13.41 3.41 0.87
CA THR A 18 12.11 4.01 1.16
C THR A 18 11.03 2.92 1.20
N VAL A 19 10.17 2.99 2.21
CA VAL A 19 9.02 2.10 2.39
C VAL A 19 7.72 2.89 2.45
N VAL A 20 6.62 2.21 2.19
CA VAL A 20 5.26 2.68 2.46
C VAL A 20 4.74 1.94 3.67
N TYR A 21 4.42 2.68 4.72
CA TYR A 21 3.75 2.19 5.91
C TYR A 21 2.24 2.23 5.72
N LEU A 22 1.56 1.12 6.04
CA LEU A 22 0.11 1.01 6.04
C LEU A 22 -0.36 0.83 7.48
N GLY A 23 -1.11 1.79 8.00
CA GLY A 23 -1.54 1.85 9.40
C GLY A 23 -2.86 1.16 9.72
N ILE A 24 -3.55 0.60 8.72
CA ILE A 24 -4.82 -0.12 8.92
C ILE A 24 -4.93 -1.34 8.00
N PRO A 25 -5.65 -2.40 8.42
CA PRO A 25 -5.86 -3.61 7.62
C PRO A 25 -6.59 -3.35 6.29
N ALA A 26 -6.34 -4.20 5.30
CA ALA A 26 -6.84 -4.07 3.93
C ALA A 26 -8.37 -3.92 3.82
N ARG A 27 -9.13 -4.72 4.57
CA ARG A 27 -10.59 -4.63 4.66
C ARG A 27 -11.14 -3.23 5.02
N ARG A 28 -10.32 -2.39 5.67
CA ARG A 28 -10.74 -1.07 6.16
C ARG A 28 -10.43 0.08 5.19
N TRP A 29 -9.63 -0.15 4.16
CA TRP A 29 -9.16 0.93 3.26
C TRP A 29 -10.29 1.69 2.56
N TRP A 30 -11.44 1.03 2.37
CA TRP A 30 -12.59 1.60 1.66
C TRP A 30 -13.67 2.14 2.59
N GLU A 31 -13.52 2.00 3.92
CA GLU A 31 -14.41 2.62 4.91
C GLU A 31 -14.30 4.15 4.81
N ASN A 32 -13.07 4.66 4.70
CA ASN A 32 -12.78 6.07 4.50
C ASN A 32 -11.47 6.23 3.72
N ILE A 33 -11.57 6.39 2.40
CA ILE A 33 -10.38 6.47 1.53
C ILE A 33 -9.55 7.72 1.78
N ILE A 34 -10.18 8.83 2.19
CA ILE A 34 -9.49 10.09 2.47
C ILE A 34 -8.62 9.93 3.71
N ASP A 35 -9.18 9.37 4.79
CA ASP A 35 -8.40 9.07 6.00
C ASP A 35 -7.33 8.00 5.75
N THR A 36 -7.67 6.95 5.00
CA THR A 36 -6.73 5.89 4.65
C THR A 36 -5.51 6.44 3.91
N CYS A 37 -5.71 7.18 2.83
CA CYS A 37 -4.61 7.73 2.04
C CYS A 37 -3.91 8.91 2.70
N GLY A 38 -4.63 9.71 3.50
CA GLY A 38 -4.07 10.92 4.13
C GLY A 38 -3.31 10.67 5.42
N ASN A 39 -3.75 9.68 6.21
CA ASN A 39 -3.24 9.48 7.58
C ASN A 39 -2.71 8.07 7.84
N GLN A 40 -3.06 7.08 7.02
CA GLN A 40 -2.67 5.69 7.26
C GLN A 40 -1.63 5.17 6.26
N PHE A 41 -1.41 5.84 5.13
CA PHE A 41 -0.45 5.44 4.10
C PHE A 41 0.68 6.48 4.06
N LEU A 42 1.79 6.15 4.70
CA LEU A 42 2.87 7.11 4.96
C LEU A 42 4.18 6.62 4.33
N PHE A 43 4.96 7.54 3.76
CA PHE A 43 6.31 7.22 3.27
C PHE A 43 7.34 7.42 4.38
N PHE A 44 8.24 6.45 4.54
CA PHE A 44 9.39 6.53 5.43
C PHE A 44 10.68 6.25 4.65
N ALA A 45 11.77 6.91 5.03
CA ALA A 45 13.06 6.76 4.34
C ALA A 45 13.66 5.35 4.53
N THR A 46 13.36 4.72 5.67
CA THR A 46 13.69 3.33 5.98
C THR A 46 12.56 2.67 6.78
N GLU A 47 12.58 1.33 6.87
CA GLU A 47 11.68 0.61 7.77
C GLU A 47 11.93 0.96 9.25
N ALA A 48 13.18 1.20 9.64
CA ALA A 48 13.54 1.62 10.99
C ALA A 48 12.93 2.97 11.38
N ASP A 49 12.82 3.91 10.43
CA ASP A 49 12.15 5.20 10.67
C ASP A 49 10.64 5.00 10.94
N ALA A 50 10.00 4.07 10.22
CA ALA A 50 8.60 3.73 10.47
C ALA A 50 8.40 3.09 11.85
N GLU A 51 9.28 2.17 12.25
CA GLU A 51 9.25 1.55 13.59
C GLU A 51 9.50 2.57 14.71
N ALA A 52 10.42 3.52 14.50
CA ALA A 52 10.67 4.59 15.46
C ALA A 52 9.43 5.48 15.61
N TRP A 53 8.81 5.88 14.50
CA TRP A 53 7.57 6.65 14.51
C TRP A 53 6.41 5.89 15.18
N GLU A 54 6.27 4.58 14.95
CA GLU A 54 5.24 3.77 15.63
C GLU A 54 5.43 3.81 17.15
N LYS A 55 6.68 3.73 17.64
CA LYS A 55 6.98 3.81 19.08
C LYS A 55 6.65 5.18 19.66
N GLU A 56 6.99 6.25 18.95
CA GLU A 56 6.71 7.63 19.38
C GLU A 56 5.22 7.98 19.39
N THR A 57 4.43 7.33 18.53
CA THR A 57 2.99 7.58 18.38
C THR A 57 2.10 6.56 19.09
N ASP A 58 2.67 5.63 19.86
CA ASP A 58 1.97 4.54 20.53
C ASP A 58 1.14 3.65 19.57
N ARG A 59 1.74 3.36 18.40
CA ARG A 59 1.14 2.56 17.31
C ARG A 59 1.89 1.26 17.05
N VAL A 60 2.73 0.82 17.97
CA VAL A 60 3.61 -0.34 17.80
C VAL A 60 2.85 -1.57 17.34
N GLY A 61 3.21 -2.09 16.16
CA GLY A 61 2.65 -3.32 15.60
C GLY A 61 1.28 -3.19 14.95
N VAL A 62 0.71 -1.97 14.89
CA VAL A 62 -0.57 -1.68 14.27
C VAL A 62 -0.49 -1.79 12.75
N GLY A 63 0.60 -1.30 12.15
CA GLY A 63 0.75 -1.24 10.70
C GLY A 63 1.76 -2.20 10.11
N ARG A 64 1.92 -2.17 8.79
CA ARG A 64 2.91 -2.96 8.05
C ARG A 64 3.60 -2.09 7.00
N SER A 65 4.91 -2.23 6.91
CA SER A 65 5.72 -1.59 5.87
C SER A 65 5.83 -2.51 4.65
N ILE A 66 5.76 -1.92 3.46
CA ILE A 66 6.01 -2.58 2.16
C ILE A 66 6.92 -1.71 1.30
N SER A 67 7.54 -2.29 0.27
CA SER A 67 8.27 -1.49 -0.71
C SER A 67 7.33 -0.57 -1.50
N VAL A 68 7.88 0.53 -2.02
CA VAL A 68 7.15 1.42 -2.95
C VAL A 68 6.65 0.64 -4.16
N GLU A 69 7.44 -0.30 -4.69
CA GLU A 69 7.06 -1.14 -5.82
C GLU A 69 5.83 -2.00 -5.50
N THR A 70 5.80 -2.67 -4.34
CA THR A 70 4.65 -3.45 -3.91
C THR A 70 3.43 -2.55 -3.73
N CYS A 71 3.60 -1.34 -3.18
CA CYS A 71 2.51 -0.38 -3.02
C CYS A 71 1.89 0.03 -4.36
N LEU A 72 2.70 0.30 -5.40
CA LEU A 72 2.19 0.60 -6.74
C LEU A 72 1.37 -0.57 -7.30
N ARG A 73 1.84 -1.80 -7.08
CA ARG A 73 1.16 -3.00 -7.57
C ARG A 73 -0.13 -3.32 -6.80
N LEU A 74 -0.36 -2.78 -5.59
CA LEU A 74 -1.59 -3.04 -4.82
C LEU A 74 -2.86 -2.68 -5.61
N VAL A 75 -2.79 -1.57 -6.35
CA VAL A 75 -3.96 -0.96 -6.98
C VAL A 75 -4.24 -1.49 -8.38
N ASP A 76 -3.35 -2.32 -8.93
CA ASP A 76 -3.43 -2.89 -10.27
C ASP A 76 -4.81 -3.45 -10.63
N PRO A 77 -5.43 -4.35 -9.83
CA PRO A 77 -6.72 -4.93 -10.21
C PRO A 77 -7.82 -3.89 -10.31
N VAL A 78 -7.72 -2.81 -9.51
CA VAL A 78 -8.76 -1.78 -9.41
C VAL A 78 -8.59 -0.73 -10.52
N TYR A 79 -7.36 -0.38 -10.89
CA TYR A 79 -7.10 0.77 -11.76
C TYR A 79 -6.69 0.40 -13.19
N ARG A 80 -6.13 -0.79 -13.44
CA ARG A 80 -5.64 -1.23 -14.76
C ARG A 80 -6.68 -1.03 -15.88
N ASP A 81 -7.91 -1.43 -15.60
CA ASP A 81 -9.00 -1.42 -16.58
C ASP A 81 -10.05 -0.35 -16.29
N LYS A 82 -9.81 0.52 -15.30
CA LYS A 82 -10.82 1.45 -14.76
C LYS A 82 -11.36 2.47 -15.76
N LEU A 83 -10.60 2.74 -16.83
CA LEU A 83 -10.99 3.65 -17.90
C LEU A 83 -11.70 2.95 -19.06
N LYS A 84 -11.81 1.61 -19.05
CA LYS A 84 -12.54 0.87 -20.07
C LYS A 84 -14.05 0.97 -19.82
N SER A 85 -14.83 1.04 -20.90
CA SER A 85 -16.28 1.21 -20.82
C SER A 85 -17.01 0.01 -20.19
N ASP A 86 -16.41 -1.17 -20.26
CA ASP A 86 -16.91 -2.43 -19.70
C ASP A 86 -16.30 -2.76 -18.34
N TYR A 87 -15.68 -1.78 -17.67
CA TYR A 87 -15.05 -1.97 -16.37
C TYR A 87 -16.04 -2.53 -15.33
N VAL A 88 -15.63 -3.65 -14.72
CA VAL A 88 -16.28 -4.23 -13.56
C VAL A 88 -15.31 -4.17 -12.39
N ARG A 89 -15.77 -3.66 -11.25
CA ARG A 89 -14.96 -3.60 -10.04
C ARG A 89 -14.54 -5.02 -9.61
N PRO A 90 -13.26 -5.28 -9.31
CA PRO A 90 -12.82 -6.58 -8.82
C PRO A 90 -13.58 -7.03 -7.56
N THR A 91 -13.81 -8.33 -7.45
CA THR A 91 -14.40 -8.93 -6.25
C THR A 91 -13.38 -8.99 -5.11
N ALA A 92 -13.85 -9.13 -3.87
CA ALA A 92 -12.98 -9.35 -2.72
C ALA A 92 -12.09 -10.60 -2.89
N GLU A 93 -12.59 -11.66 -3.55
CA GLU A 93 -11.78 -12.84 -3.84
C GLU A 93 -10.61 -12.53 -4.79
N MET A 94 -10.88 -11.76 -5.86
CA MET A 94 -9.84 -11.33 -6.81
C MET A 94 -8.79 -10.46 -6.11
N LEU A 95 -9.22 -9.55 -5.23
CA LEU A 95 -8.31 -8.68 -4.47
C LEU A 95 -7.46 -9.49 -3.48
N ASN A 96 -8.07 -10.39 -2.71
CA ASN A 96 -7.35 -11.28 -1.80
C ASN A 96 -6.33 -12.17 -2.55
N ARG A 97 -6.69 -12.70 -3.72
CA ARG A 97 -5.78 -13.46 -4.59
C ARG A 97 -4.60 -12.60 -5.05
N HIS A 98 -4.87 -11.37 -5.43
CA HIS A 98 -3.82 -10.42 -5.86
C HIS A 98 -2.86 -10.08 -4.73
N LEU A 99 -3.37 -9.75 -3.54
CA LEU A 99 -2.54 -9.47 -2.36
C LEU A 99 -1.62 -10.65 -2.02
N ARG A 100 -2.16 -11.88 -2.02
CA ARG A 100 -1.35 -13.11 -1.84
C ARG A 100 -0.26 -13.26 -2.91
N SER A 101 -0.55 -12.91 -4.16
CA SER A 101 0.44 -12.97 -5.25
C SER A 101 1.61 -11.99 -5.07
N LEU A 102 1.41 -10.93 -4.27
CA LEU A 102 2.45 -9.98 -3.87
C LEU A 102 3.20 -10.41 -2.60
N GLY A 103 2.89 -11.59 -2.03
CA GLY A 103 3.42 -12.04 -0.74
C GLY A 103 2.74 -11.41 0.48
N LEU A 104 1.66 -10.64 0.27
CA LEU A 104 0.92 -9.98 1.34
C LEU A 104 -0.11 -10.95 1.91
N VAL A 105 0.30 -11.65 2.97
CA VAL A 105 -0.46 -12.75 3.59
C VAL A 105 -0.68 -12.54 5.10
N GLY A 106 -1.79 -13.06 5.62
CA GLY A 106 -2.20 -12.93 7.02
C GLY A 106 -3.30 -11.88 7.23
N GLY A 107 -3.90 -11.86 8.42
CA GLY A 107 -5.13 -11.11 8.70
C GLY A 107 -5.06 -9.59 8.49
N PHE A 108 -3.86 -8.99 8.45
CA PHE A 108 -3.70 -7.58 8.09
C PHE A 108 -4.05 -7.31 6.61
N TRP A 109 -3.76 -8.27 5.73
CA TRP A 109 -3.93 -8.16 4.29
C TRP A 109 -5.23 -8.75 3.77
N GLU A 110 -6.06 -9.32 4.64
CA GLU A 110 -7.38 -9.82 4.23
C GLU A 110 -8.31 -8.65 3.91
N TYR A 111 -8.87 -8.71 2.71
CA TYR A 111 -9.76 -7.71 2.11
C TYR A 111 -11.23 -8.09 2.30
#